data_AF-A0A820H0F1-F1
#
_entry.id   AF-A0A820H0F1-F1
#
_cell.length_a   1.000
_cell.length_b   1.000
_cell.length_c   1.000
_cell.angle_alpha   90.00
_cell.angle_beta   90.00
_cell.angle_gamma   90.00
#
_symmetry.space_group_name_H-M   'P 1'
#
loop_
_entity.id
_entity.type
_entity.pdbx_description
1 polymer ?
#
loop_
_entity_poly.entity_id
_entity_poly.type
_entity_poly.pdbx_seq_one_letter_code
_entity_poly.pdbx_strand_id
1 'polypeptide(L)'
;GYNVWLDRDCLHGSTMIGIANAIENSEHVLICMSNTYKQSVYCQSEAHYAYERGCRLIPILIESNYKPDGWLGIIVSGKIYVEFGKIDFHLAYNKLKNEISAHQYDLLIRSLSRAIEKAPIRKG
;
A
#
# COMPACT_ATOMS: atom_id res chain seq x y z
N GLY A 1 5.39 -11.01 -12.61
CA GLY A 1 6.31 -10.21 -11.77
C GLY A 1 5.63 -8.92 -11.38
N TYR A 2 6.18 -8.16 -10.43
CA TYR A 2 5.67 -6.85 -10.01
C TYR A 2 6.54 -5.75 -10.62
N ASN A 3 5.93 -4.65 -11.08
CA ASN A 3 6.66 -3.43 -11.38
C ASN A 3 6.84 -2.67 -10.06
N VAL A 4 8.08 -2.55 -9.60
CA VAL A 4 8.39 -2.01 -8.28
C VAL A 4 9.22 -0.75 -8.44
N TRP A 5 8.72 0.34 -7.87
CA TRP A 5 9.48 1.56 -7.66
C TRP A 5 9.92 1.63 -6.19
N LEU A 6 11.15 2.06 -5.95
CA LEU A 6 11.72 2.22 -4.62
C LEU A 6 12.30 3.62 -4.52
N ASP A 7 11.95 4.35 -3.47
CA ASP A 7 12.61 5.61 -3.15
C ASP A 7 13.98 5.30 -2.51
N ARG A 8 15.01 5.10 -3.35
CA ARG A 8 16.37 4.80 -2.86
C ARG A 8 17.17 6.06 -2.52
N ASP A 9 16.66 7.24 -2.85
CA ASP A 9 17.45 8.48 -2.82
C ASP A 9 16.70 9.63 -2.15
N CYS A 10 16.36 9.50 -0.87
CA CYS A 10 15.99 10.65 -0.04
C CYS A 10 17.11 11.70 0.09
N LEU A 11 18.29 11.50 -0.52
CA LEU A 11 19.47 12.36 -0.41
C LEU A 11 20.10 12.80 -1.75
N HIS A 12 19.75 12.23 -2.92
CA HIS A 12 20.50 12.50 -4.17
C HIS A 12 19.73 12.56 -5.50
N GLY A 13 18.39 12.46 -5.58
CA GLY A 13 17.79 12.63 -6.92
C GLY A 13 16.31 12.32 -7.15
N SER A 14 15.58 11.69 -6.23
CA SER A 14 14.13 11.57 -6.37
C SER A 14 13.51 12.96 -6.20
N THR A 15 13.30 13.69 -7.30
CA THR A 15 12.53 14.94 -7.24
C THR A 15 11.15 14.64 -6.65
N MET A 16 10.54 15.57 -5.90
CA MET A 16 9.17 15.41 -5.37
C MET A 16 8.17 15.01 -6.48
N ILE A 17 8.44 15.42 -7.73
CA ILE A 17 7.70 15.05 -8.93
C ILE A 17 7.81 13.55 -9.22
N GLY A 18 9.00 12.96 -9.08
CA GLY A 18 9.23 11.52 -9.26
C GLY A 18 8.46 10.67 -8.25
N ILE A 19 8.47 11.08 -6.98
CA ILE A 19 7.70 10.43 -5.90
C ILE A 19 6.19 10.53 -6.19
N ALA A 20 5.70 11.72 -6.52
CA ALA A 20 4.29 11.94 -6.84
C ALA A 20 3.85 11.07 -8.02
N ASN A 21 4.61 11.07 -9.11
CA ASN A 21 4.35 10.23 -10.28
C ASN A 21 4.35 8.74 -9.93
N ALA A 22 5.29 8.29 -9.08
CA ALA A 22 5.34 6.89 -8.66
C ALA A 22 4.08 6.50 -7.87
N ILE A 23 3.65 7.34 -6.93
CA ILE A 23 2.44 7.10 -6.12
C ILE A 23 1.19 7.12 -7.01
N GLU A 24 1.04 8.12 -7.88
CA GLU A 24 -0.13 8.26 -8.75
C GLU A 24 -0.34 7.09 -9.72
N ASN A 25 0.75 6.44 -10.12
CA ASN A 25 0.73 5.28 -11.02
C ASN A 25 0.79 3.94 -10.27
N SER A 26 0.74 3.95 -8.93
CA SER A 26 0.81 2.75 -8.10
C SER A 26 -0.56 2.30 -7.61
N GLU A 27 -0.86 1.02 -7.79
CA GLU A 27 -2.04 0.38 -7.20
C GLU A 27 -1.86 0.15 -5.69
N HIS A 28 -0.63 -0.20 -5.30
CA HIS A 28 -0.26 -0.54 -3.94
C HIS A 28 0.93 0.30 -3.48
N VAL A 29 0.91 0.75 -2.23
CA VAL A 29 2.06 1.41 -1.59
C VAL A 29 2.40 0.66 -0.31
N LEU A 30 3.63 0.19 -0.21
CA LEU A 30 4.12 -0.52 0.97
C LEU A 30 4.61 0.49 2.00
N ILE A 31 3.99 0.48 3.18
CA ILE A 31 4.34 1.35 4.30
C ILE A 31 5.28 0.58 5.22
N CYS A 32 6.58 0.72 5.00
CA CYS A 32 7.64 0.06 5.75
C CYS A 32 7.82 0.68 7.14
N MET A 33 7.01 0.23 8.10
CA MET A 33 6.90 0.80 9.43
C MET A 33 8.12 0.51 10.31
N SER A 34 8.68 1.60 10.85
CA SER A 34 9.74 1.65 11.85
C SER A 34 9.65 2.99 12.60
N ASN A 35 10.43 3.14 13.68
CA ASN A 35 10.55 4.42 14.37
C ASN A 35 11.16 5.51 13.45
N THR A 36 12.15 5.16 12.64
CA THR A 36 12.78 6.08 11.67
C THR A 36 11.80 6.51 10.57
N TYR A 37 10.95 5.61 10.09
CA TYR A 37 9.89 5.92 9.13
C TYR A 37 8.91 6.94 9.72
N LYS A 38 8.47 6.72 10.97
CA LYS A 38 7.51 7.63 11.66
C LYS A 38 8.08 9.03 11.88
N GLN A 39 9.38 9.15 12.10
CA GLN A 39 10.05 10.44 12.38
C GLN A 39 10.41 11.23 11.11
N SER A 40 10.38 10.61 9.93
CA SER A 40 10.69 11.27 8.67
C SER A 40 9.51 12.08 8.14
N VAL A 41 9.69 13.39 7.99
CA VAL A 41 8.69 14.28 7.38
C VAL A 41 8.42 13.89 5.92
N TYR A 42 9.44 13.41 5.20
CA TYR A 42 9.29 12.94 3.82
C TYR A 42 8.40 11.69 3.74
N CYS A 43 8.68 10.68 4.59
CA CYS A 43 7.87 9.47 4.64
C CYS A 43 6.43 9.76 5.11
N GLN A 44 6.27 10.74 6.00
CA GLN A 44 4.94 11.22 6.39
C GLN A 44 4.21 11.83 5.18
N SER A 45 4.83 12.75 4.44
CA SER A 45 4.24 13.37 3.26
C SER A 45 3.89 12.35 2.17
N GLU A 46 4.77 11.38 1.90
CA GLU A 46 4.53 10.29 0.96
C GLU A 46 3.34 9.42 1.38
N ALA A 47 3.30 9.00 2.65
CA ALA A 47 2.21 8.18 3.17
C ALA A 47 0.86 8.90 3.12
N HIS A 48 0.85 10.19 3.48
CA HIS A 48 -0.33 11.03 3.39
C HIS A 48 -0.78 11.20 1.94
N TYR A 49 0.15 11.46 1.01
CA TYR A 49 -0.20 11.60 -0.39
C TYR A 49 -0.79 10.30 -0.95
N ALA A 50 -0.15 9.16 -0.68
CA ALA A 50 -0.67 7.86 -1.10
C ALA A 50 -2.07 7.56 -0.50
N TYR A 51 -2.31 7.96 0.77
CA TYR A 51 -3.63 7.87 1.39
C TYR A 51 -4.67 8.74 0.67
N GLU A 52 -4.35 10.00 0.41
CA GLU A 52 -5.25 10.94 -0.29
C GLU A 52 -5.56 10.50 -1.73
N ARG A 53 -4.59 9.91 -2.42
CA ARG A 53 -4.79 9.34 -3.76
C ARG A 53 -5.60 8.04 -3.76
N GLY A 54 -5.93 7.50 -2.59
CA GLY A 54 -6.69 6.26 -2.46
C GLY A 54 -5.88 5.01 -2.84
N CYS A 55 -4.55 5.09 -2.82
CA CYS A 55 -3.70 3.93 -3.04
C CYS A 55 -3.96 2.87 -1.97
N ARG A 56 -3.85 1.58 -2.34
CA ARG A 56 -3.98 0.52 -1.35
C ARG A 56 -2.69 0.43 -0.52
N LEU A 57 -2.74 1.01 0.68
CA LEU A 57 -1.62 0.96 1.60
C LEU A 57 -1.51 -0.43 2.23
N ILE A 58 -0.33 -1.04 2.17
CA ILE A 58 -0.02 -2.30 2.84
C ILE A 58 1.03 -2.02 3.92
N PRO A 59 0.65 -2.05 5.21
CA PRO A 59 1.60 -1.85 6.31
C PRO A 59 2.53 -3.05 6.44
N ILE A 60 3.84 -2.79 6.38
CA ILE A 60 4.91 -3.76 6.54
C ILE A 60 5.63 -3.46 7.86
N LEU A 61 5.60 -4.38 8.81
CA LEU A 61 6.35 -4.25 10.06
C LEU A 61 7.77 -4.81 9.87
N ILE A 62 8.75 -3.92 9.84
CA ILE A 62 10.16 -4.28 9.69
C ILE A 62 10.86 -4.25 11.05
N GLU A 63 10.53 -3.28 11.90
CA GLU A 63 11.08 -3.17 13.24
C GLU A 63 10.29 -4.03 14.24
N SER A 64 10.97 -4.97 14.90
CA SER A 64 10.36 -5.86 15.86
C SER A 64 9.74 -5.11 17.04
N ASN A 65 8.50 -5.48 17.40
CA ASN A 65 7.72 -4.86 18.48
C ASN A 65 7.34 -3.39 18.27
N TYR A 66 7.59 -2.84 17.08
CA TYR A 66 7.08 -1.53 16.72
C TYR A 66 5.55 -1.53 16.72
N LYS A 67 4.95 -0.46 17.23
CA LYS A 67 3.51 -0.25 17.23
C LYS A 67 3.23 1.14 16.65
N PRO A 68 2.57 1.23 15.49
CA PRO A 68 2.24 2.52 14.91
C PRO A 68 1.24 3.27 15.79
N ASP A 69 1.47 4.56 15.95
CA ASP A 69 0.70 5.50 16.76
C ASP A 69 0.69 6.88 16.09
N GLY A 70 -0.10 7.82 16.64
CA GLY A 70 -0.25 9.17 16.09
C GLY A 70 -0.69 9.15 14.62
N TRP A 71 -0.04 9.96 13.78
CA TRP A 71 -0.37 10.09 12.36
C TRP A 71 -0.27 8.75 11.61
N LEU A 72 0.76 7.95 11.91
CA LEU A 72 0.97 6.68 11.21
C LEU A 72 -0.13 5.70 11.61
N GLY A 73 -0.46 5.63 12.90
CA GLY A 73 -1.56 4.82 13.43
C GLY A 73 -2.89 5.12 12.75
N ILE A 74 -3.20 6.40 12.47
CA ILE A 74 -4.40 6.80 11.72
C ILE A 74 -4.37 6.23 10.30
N ILE A 75 -3.24 6.40 9.59
CA ILE A 75 -3.10 5.94 8.20
C ILE A 75 -3.23 4.42 8.09
N VAL A 76 -2.63 3.66 9.01
CA VAL A 76 -2.60 2.19 8.93
C VAL A 76 -3.74 1.50 9.68
N SER A 77 -4.57 2.24 10.40
CA SER A 77 -5.71 1.69 11.15
C SER A 77 -6.63 0.84 10.26
N GLY A 78 -7.10 -0.29 10.81
CA GLY A 78 -7.99 -1.24 10.15
C GLY A 78 -7.34 -2.11 9.06
N LYS A 79 -6.02 -2.01 8.86
CA LYS A 79 -5.29 -2.78 7.83
C LYS A 79 -4.58 -3.98 8.44
N ILE A 80 -4.36 -5.02 7.63
CA ILE A 80 -3.59 -6.21 8.00
C ILE A 80 -2.10 -5.91 7.84
N TYR A 81 -1.30 -6.21 8.86
CA TYR A 81 0.14 -5.95 8.84
C TYR A 81 0.89 -7.20 8.38
N VAL A 82 1.86 -7.02 7.50
CA VAL A 82 2.82 -8.07 7.16
C VAL A 82 4.10 -7.84 7.93
N GLU A 83 4.43 -8.76 8.84
CA GLU A 83 5.63 -8.66 9.68
C GLU A 83 6.78 -9.46 9.07
N PHE A 84 7.90 -8.81 8.76
CA PHE A 84 9.11 -9.47 8.28
C PHE A 84 10.15 -9.70 9.39
N GLY A 85 10.02 -9.01 10.54
CA GLY A 85 10.98 -9.09 11.64
C GLY A 85 10.83 -10.29 12.60
N LYS A 86 9.70 -11.01 12.56
CA LYS A 86 9.41 -12.11 13.51
C LYS A 86 9.21 -13.49 12.90
N ILE A 87 8.74 -13.56 11.66
CA ILE A 87 8.41 -14.83 10.99
C ILE A 87 9.41 -15.10 9.88
N ASP A 88 9.40 -16.35 9.40
CA ASP A 88 10.18 -16.75 8.24
C ASP A 88 9.87 -15.85 7.01
N PHE A 89 10.92 -15.53 6.25
CA PHE A 89 10.84 -14.63 5.11
C PHE A 89 9.86 -15.14 4.03
N HIS A 90 9.88 -16.45 3.71
CA HIS A 90 8.96 -16.99 2.71
C HIS A 90 7.51 -16.92 3.19
N LEU A 91 7.26 -17.12 4.48
CA LEU A 91 5.93 -16.95 5.05
C LEU A 91 5.46 -15.49 4.98
N ALA A 92 6.31 -14.53 5.36
CA ALA A 92 6.00 -13.10 5.26
C ALA A 92 5.74 -12.68 3.81
N TYR A 93 6.59 -13.13 2.89
CA TYR A 93 6.45 -12.88 1.47
C TYR A 93 5.14 -13.44 0.90
N ASN A 94 4.75 -14.65 1.29
CA ASN A 94 3.48 -15.24 0.87
C ASN A 94 2.27 -14.45 1.41
N LYS A 95 2.34 -13.95 2.66
CA LYS A 95 1.30 -13.05 3.20
C LYS A 95 1.21 -11.77 2.40
N LEU A 96 2.34 -11.11 2.11
CA LEU A 96 2.38 -9.91 1.28
C LEU A 96 1.78 -10.16 -0.12
N LYS A 97 2.18 -11.26 -0.76
CA LYS A 97 1.67 -11.66 -2.06
C LYS A 97 0.16 -11.83 -2.04
N ASN A 98 -0.37 -12.50 -1.01
CA ASN A 98 -1.81 -12.71 -0.85
C ASN A 98 -2.55 -11.39 -0.70
N GLU A 99 -2.02 -10.42 0.05
CA GLU A 99 -2.68 -9.12 0.20
C GLU A 99 -2.70 -8.29 -1.07
N ILE A 100 -1.63 -8.37 -1.88
CA ILE A 100 -1.60 -7.74 -3.21
C ILE A 100 -2.63 -8.41 -4.12
N SER A 101 -2.71 -9.74 -4.12
CA SER A 101 -3.66 -10.48 -4.98
C SER A 101 -5.11 -10.30 -4.55
N ALA A 102 -5.41 -10.21 -3.25
CA ALA A 102 -6.75 -10.02 -2.74
C ALA A 102 -7.39 -8.71 -3.28
N HIS A 103 -6.57 -7.69 -3.57
CA HIS A 103 -7.07 -6.46 -4.17
C HIS A 103 -7.57 -6.64 -5.59
N GLN A 104 -6.84 -7.40 -6.40
CA GLN A 104 -7.18 -7.61 -7.81
C GLN A 104 -8.55 -8.29 -7.96
N TYR A 105 -8.87 -9.22 -7.04
CA TYR A 105 -10.18 -9.86 -7.00
C TYR A 105 -11.31 -8.87 -6.62
N ASP A 106 -11.10 -8.01 -5.62
CA ASP A 106 -12.08 -6.98 -5.24
C ASP A 106 -12.36 -6.01 -6.41
N LEU A 107 -11.32 -5.58 -7.13
CA LEU A 107 -11.47 -4.73 -8.32
C LEU A 107 -12.26 -5.42 -9.43
N LEU A 108 -11.98 -6.70 -9.70
CA LEU A 108 -12.68 -7.49 -10.70
C LEU A 108 -14.17 -7.64 -10.34
N ILE A 109 -14.47 -8.00 -9.08
CA ILE A 109 -15.84 -8.15 -8.60
C ILE A 109 -16.60 -6.83 -8.74
N ARG A 110 -16.02 -5.71 -8.29
CA ARG A 110 -16.63 -4.37 -8.43
C ARG A 110 -16.86 -3.96 -9.88
N SER A 111 -15.99 -4.38 -10.80
CA SER A 111 -16.16 -4.14 -12.24
C SER A 111 -17.35 -4.95 -12.78
N LEU A 112 -17.40 -6.24 -12.45
CA LEU A 112 -18.48 -7.15 -12.87
C LEU A 112 -19.83 -6.73 -12.30
N SER A 113 -19.93 -6.39 -11.01
CA SER A 113 -21.16 -5.90 -10.39
C SER A 113 -21.71 -4.67 -11.11
N ARG A 114 -20.84 -3.69 -11.43
CA ARG A 114 -21.22 -2.49 -12.20
C ARG A 114 -21.67 -2.81 -13.63
N ALA A 115 -21.08 -3.82 -14.26
CA ALA A 115 -21.49 -4.25 -15.60
C ALA A 115 -22.86 -4.94 -15.60
N ILE A 116 -23.13 -5.77 -14.59
CA ILE A 116 -24.42 -6.47 -14.41
C ILE A 116 -25.54 -5.46 -14.13
N GLU A 117 -25.33 -4.50 -13.24
CA GLU A 117 -26.33 -3.47 -12.92
C GLU A 117 -26.70 -2.60 -14.13
N LYS A 118 -25.78 -2.41 -15.07
CA LYS A 118 -26.00 -1.62 -16.30
C LYS A 118 -26.53 -2.45 -17.47
N ALA A 119 -26.62 -3.77 -17.34
CA ALA A 119 -27.12 -4.61 -18.42
C ALA A 119 -28.63 -4.40 -18.59
N PRO A 120 -29.11 -4.04 -19.80
CA PRO A 120 -30.54 -3.86 -20.02
C PRO A 120 -31.26 -5.19 -19.82
N ILE A 121 -32.30 -5.19 -18.98
CA ILE A 121 -33.18 -6.35 -18.78
C ILE A 121 -33.86 -6.63 -20.13
N ARG A 122 -33.48 -7.72 -20.80
CA ARG A 122 -34.23 -8.21 -21.97
C ARG A 122 -35.59 -8.70 -21.45
N LYS A 123 -36.62 -7.86 -21.59
CA LYS A 123 -38.01 -8.32 -21.48
C LYS A 123 -38.29 -9.13 -22.75
N GLY A 124 -38.58 -10.41 -22.56
CA GLY A 124 -39.10 -11.30 -23.61
C GLY A 124 -40.53 -10.95 -23.98
#